data_AF-A0A962CFH3-F1
#
_entry.id   AF-A0A962CFH3-F1
#
_cell.length_a   1.000
_cell.length_b   1.000
_cell.length_c   1.000
_cell.angle_alpha   90.00
_cell.angle_beta   90.00
_cell.angle_gamma   90.00
#
_symmetry.space_group_name_H-M   'P 1'
#
loop_
_entity.id
_entity.type
_entity.pdbx_description
1 polymer ?
#
loop_
_entity_poly.entity_id
_entity_poly.type
_entity_poly.pdbx_seq_one_letter_code
_entity_poly.pdbx_strand_id
1 'polypeptide(L)'
;RRNGRSVQSDMLVKGGATLSDRLADGSVERALGSAEYDRVILQERGGDFLCAFGSDSCQRAANSLQRLAGMVRDRGSMPLLLGTYQGSPRASREIVEAESAAAAALGIPYVSISNRLQAGMQAAPSSRWLHADRMHPGHELVLLEAIALYRTLFGESPKNGALRVLAPMHEPDAHFPAAVVSDTFLPDPATRGPRSYTYPAAEVRLALAIAGRNPD
;
A
#
# COMPACT_ATOMS: atom_id res chain seq x y z
N ARG A 1 7.12 -3.44 20.91
CA ARG A 1 8.17 -2.79 20.09
C ARG A 1 8.58 -3.72 18.96
N ARG A 2 8.45 -3.33 17.69
CA ARG A 2 8.94 -4.07 16.52
C ARG A 2 10.13 -3.30 15.95
N ASN A 3 11.23 -3.98 15.58
CA ASN A 3 12.49 -3.33 15.17
C ASN A 3 12.98 -2.24 16.16
N GLY A 4 12.72 -2.41 17.47
CA GLY A 4 13.09 -1.43 18.49
C GLY A 4 12.16 -0.19 18.58
N ARG A 5 11.16 -0.07 17.71
CA ARG A 5 10.24 1.08 17.64
C ARG A 5 8.84 0.73 18.15
N SER A 6 8.14 1.74 18.67
CA SER A 6 6.70 1.67 18.91
C SER A 6 6.01 2.33 17.72
N VAL A 7 5.17 1.59 17.02
CA VAL A 7 4.42 2.07 15.85
C VAL A 7 3.00 1.55 16.02
N GLN A 8 2.04 2.44 15.82
CA GLN A 8 0.63 2.11 15.67
C GLN A 8 0.21 2.47 14.24
N SER A 9 -0.73 1.71 13.69
CA SER A 9 -1.24 1.92 12.35
C SER A 9 -2.73 1.63 12.34
N ASP A 10 -3.48 2.55 11.76
CA ASP A 10 -4.88 2.35 11.43
C ASP A 10 -5.01 2.16 9.90
N MET A 11 -6.07 1.50 9.46
CA MET A 11 -6.28 1.21 8.05
C MET A 11 -7.69 1.62 7.62
N LEU A 12 -7.79 2.31 6.49
CA LEU A 12 -9.05 2.56 5.80
C LEU A 12 -9.05 1.75 4.50
N VAL A 13 -9.69 0.58 4.51
CA VAL A 13 -9.66 -0.36 3.37
C VAL A 13 -11.07 -0.71 2.89
N LYS A 14 -11.22 -0.83 1.57
CA LYS A 14 -12.43 -1.34 0.88
C LYS A 14 -11.98 -1.86 -0.48
N GLY A 15 -12.37 -3.08 -0.81
CA GLY A 15 -12.03 -3.68 -2.10
C GLY A 15 -12.46 -2.79 -3.26
N GLY A 16 -11.53 -2.52 -4.19
CA GLY A 16 -11.77 -1.76 -5.41
C GLY A 16 -12.08 -0.26 -5.23
N ALA A 17 -12.00 0.28 -4.01
CA ALA A 17 -12.23 1.69 -3.74
C ALA A 17 -11.11 2.55 -4.30
N THR A 18 -11.47 3.73 -4.81
CA THR A 18 -10.51 4.75 -5.25
C THR A 18 -10.25 5.79 -4.16
N LEU A 19 -9.24 6.64 -4.35
CA LEU A 19 -9.06 7.82 -3.49
C LEU A 19 -10.27 8.77 -3.58
N SER A 20 -10.92 8.87 -4.75
CA SER A 20 -12.12 9.69 -4.91
C SER A 20 -13.29 9.17 -4.09
N ASP A 21 -13.45 7.84 -3.98
CA ASP A 21 -14.48 7.23 -3.15
C ASP A 21 -14.28 7.59 -1.67
N ARG A 22 -13.02 7.58 -1.20
CA ARG A 22 -12.64 7.92 0.19
C ARG A 22 -12.78 9.39 0.52
N LEU A 23 -12.60 10.23 -0.48
CA LEU A 23 -12.86 11.65 -0.35
C LEU A 23 -14.36 11.94 -0.31
N ALA A 24 -15.16 11.22 -1.08
CA ALA A 24 -16.61 11.40 -1.15
C ALA A 24 -17.34 10.84 0.10
N ASP A 25 -16.87 9.74 0.69
CA ASP A 25 -17.49 9.13 1.87
C ASP A 25 -17.09 9.81 3.20
N GLY A 26 -16.17 10.78 3.16
CA GLY A 26 -15.68 11.55 4.30
C GLY A 26 -14.89 10.72 5.34
N SER A 27 -14.56 9.46 5.05
CA SER A 27 -13.87 8.57 5.99
C SER A 27 -12.49 9.10 6.38
N VAL A 28 -11.76 9.69 5.43
CA VAL A 28 -10.43 10.25 5.69
C VAL A 28 -10.54 11.48 6.61
N GLU A 29 -11.52 12.36 6.38
CA GLU A 29 -11.73 13.53 7.23
C GLU A 29 -12.06 13.13 8.67
N ARG A 30 -12.97 12.17 8.85
CA ARG A 30 -13.33 11.64 10.17
C ARG A 30 -12.11 11.02 10.86
N ALA A 31 -11.34 10.18 10.16
CA ALA A 31 -10.13 9.57 10.71
C ALA A 31 -9.13 10.63 11.20
N LEU A 32 -8.80 11.61 10.35
CA LEU A 32 -7.91 12.72 10.67
C LEU A 32 -8.44 13.64 11.78
N GLY A 33 -9.75 13.65 12.02
CA GLY A 33 -10.37 14.38 13.12
C GLY A 33 -10.34 13.61 14.45
N SER A 34 -10.22 12.29 14.42
CA SER A 34 -10.31 11.41 15.58
C SER A 34 -8.97 11.06 16.24
N ALA A 35 -7.87 11.18 15.49
CA ALA A 35 -6.53 10.83 15.95
C ALA A 35 -5.46 11.68 15.28
N GLU A 36 -4.30 11.79 15.93
CA GLU A 36 -3.11 12.42 15.36
C GLU A 36 -2.24 11.37 14.66
N TYR A 37 -1.86 11.65 13.41
CA TYR A 37 -1.01 10.77 12.61
C TYR A 37 0.30 11.47 12.25
N ASP A 38 1.44 10.80 12.45
CA ASP A 38 2.72 11.29 11.94
C ASP A 38 2.78 11.24 10.40
N ARG A 39 2.13 10.21 9.83
CA ARG A 39 2.22 9.82 8.43
C ARG A 39 0.87 9.33 7.95
N VAL A 40 0.49 9.69 6.73
CA VAL A 40 -0.70 9.15 6.07
C VAL A 40 -0.30 8.57 4.72
N ILE A 41 -0.56 7.28 4.55
CA ILE A 41 -0.24 6.53 3.35
C ILE A 41 -1.49 6.51 2.47
N LEU A 42 -1.38 7.09 1.27
CA LEU A 42 -2.42 7.10 0.25
C LEU A 42 -2.08 6.04 -0.78
N GLN A 43 -3.06 5.24 -1.19
CA GLN A 43 -2.92 4.27 -2.27
C GLN A 43 -4.17 4.37 -3.14
N GLU A 44 -3.96 4.58 -4.44
CA GLU A 44 -5.03 4.57 -5.43
C GLU A 44 -5.29 3.15 -5.94
N ARG A 45 -6.43 2.92 -6.60
CA ARG A 45 -6.66 1.69 -7.36
C ARG A 45 -5.71 1.62 -8.56
N GLY A 46 -5.13 0.43 -8.77
CA GLY A 46 -4.17 0.21 -9.85
C GLY A 46 -4.76 0.53 -11.23
N GLY A 47 -4.10 1.42 -11.97
CA GLY A 47 -4.47 1.82 -13.33
C GLY A 47 -5.28 3.11 -13.44
N ASP A 48 -5.80 3.66 -12.33
CA ASP A 48 -6.57 4.91 -12.40
C ASP A 48 -5.69 6.09 -12.86
N PHE A 49 -4.42 6.19 -12.43
CA PHE A 49 -3.48 7.19 -12.96
C PHE A 49 -3.14 7.02 -14.46
N LEU A 50 -3.50 5.88 -15.07
CA LEU A 50 -3.32 5.60 -16.51
C LEU A 50 -4.59 5.82 -17.34
N CYS A 51 -5.63 6.39 -16.75
CA CYS A 51 -6.94 6.54 -17.38
C CYS A 51 -7.58 5.18 -17.79
N ALA A 52 -7.20 4.07 -17.12
CA ALA A 52 -7.58 2.71 -17.54
C ALA A 52 -9.08 2.41 -17.37
N PHE A 53 -9.78 3.19 -16.54
CA PHE A 53 -11.21 3.05 -16.26
C PHE A 53 -12.04 4.21 -16.83
N GLY A 54 -11.61 4.72 -17.99
CA GLY A 54 -12.23 5.82 -18.72
C GLY A 54 -11.36 7.09 -18.73
N SER A 55 -11.61 7.98 -19.69
CA SER A 55 -10.80 9.19 -19.97
C SER A 55 -10.56 10.05 -18.73
N ASP A 56 -11.52 10.06 -17.81
CA ASP A 56 -11.50 10.97 -16.67
C ASP A 56 -10.93 10.32 -15.41
N SER A 57 -10.63 9.02 -15.41
CA SER A 57 -10.18 8.31 -14.20
C SER A 57 -8.85 8.83 -13.66
N CYS A 58 -7.90 9.14 -14.55
CA CYS A 58 -6.62 9.75 -14.19
C CYS A 58 -6.76 11.16 -13.63
N GLN A 59 -7.64 11.99 -14.21
CA GLN A 59 -7.92 13.32 -13.68
C GLN A 59 -8.58 13.25 -12.31
N ARG A 60 -9.52 12.31 -12.10
CA ARG A 60 -10.15 12.08 -10.79
C ARG A 60 -9.15 11.60 -9.75
N ALA A 61 -8.26 10.67 -10.11
CA ALA A 61 -7.19 10.19 -9.24
C ALA A 61 -6.25 11.33 -8.82
N ALA A 62 -5.78 12.13 -9.78
CA ALA A 62 -4.91 13.29 -9.52
C ALA A 62 -5.58 14.33 -8.60
N ASN A 63 -6.84 14.70 -8.89
CA ASN A 63 -7.59 15.65 -8.07
C ASN A 63 -7.83 15.12 -6.65
N SER A 64 -8.11 13.82 -6.51
CA SER A 64 -8.37 13.21 -5.21
C SER A 64 -7.09 13.10 -4.38
N LEU A 65 -5.98 12.70 -5.01
CA LEU A 65 -4.67 12.70 -4.39
C LEU A 65 -4.27 14.11 -3.90
N GLN A 66 -4.45 15.14 -4.73
CA GLN A 66 -4.16 16.52 -4.35
C GLN A 66 -4.98 16.96 -3.13
N ARG A 67 -6.30 16.72 -3.16
CA ARG A 67 -7.20 17.11 -2.06
C ARG A 67 -6.86 16.39 -0.76
N LEU A 68 -6.67 15.07 -0.82
CA LEU A 68 -6.32 14.27 0.36
C LEU A 68 -4.94 14.64 0.91
N ALA A 69 -3.94 14.85 0.05
CA ALA A 69 -2.62 15.30 0.49
C ALA A 69 -2.67 16.69 1.16
N GLY A 70 -3.52 17.60 0.66
CA GLY A 70 -3.82 18.88 1.31
C GLY A 70 -4.41 18.69 2.71
N MET A 71 -5.49 17.92 2.84
CA MET A 71 -6.14 17.64 4.13
C MET A 71 -5.17 17.04 5.16
N VAL A 72 -4.29 16.14 4.72
CA VAL A 72 -3.25 15.54 5.59
C VAL A 72 -2.27 16.60 6.08
N ARG A 73 -1.80 17.50 5.20
CA ARG A 73 -0.87 18.57 5.56
C ARG A 73 -1.50 19.60 6.49
N ASP A 74 -2.77 19.95 6.27
CA ASP A 74 -3.52 20.89 7.12
C ASP A 74 -3.63 20.38 8.57
N ARG A 75 -3.48 19.07 8.78
CA ARG A 75 -3.44 18.40 10.09
C ARG A 75 -2.03 18.24 10.66
N GLY A 76 -1.00 18.77 10.00
CA GLY A 76 0.40 18.64 10.42
C GLY A 76 1.03 17.27 10.12
N SER A 77 0.28 16.36 9.51
CA SER A 77 0.74 15.03 9.11
C SER A 77 1.49 15.08 7.77
N MET A 78 2.33 14.08 7.50
CA MET A 78 3.03 13.99 6.21
C MET A 78 2.37 12.96 5.27
N PRO A 79 1.84 13.38 4.12
CA PRO A 79 1.29 12.46 3.12
C PRO A 79 2.40 11.75 2.34
N LEU A 80 2.12 10.51 1.93
CA LEU A 80 2.97 9.68 1.07
C LEU A 80 2.08 8.87 0.12
N LEU A 81 2.51 8.71 -1.15
CA LEU A 81 1.86 7.81 -2.10
C LEU A 81 2.54 6.44 -2.08
N LEU A 82 1.79 5.41 -1.75
CA LEU A 82 2.18 4.01 -1.96
C LEU A 82 1.75 3.59 -3.37
N GLY A 83 2.72 3.18 -4.18
CA GLY A 83 2.45 2.75 -5.54
C GLY A 83 1.67 1.44 -5.60
N THR A 84 1.04 1.21 -6.74
CA THR A 84 0.39 -0.07 -7.03
C THR A 84 1.31 -0.93 -7.89
N TYR A 85 0.79 -2.04 -8.40
CA TYR A 85 1.59 -3.02 -9.11
C TYR A 85 0.86 -3.61 -10.31
N GLN A 86 1.66 -4.13 -11.24
CA GLN A 86 1.20 -4.82 -12.44
C GLN A 86 2.12 -6.00 -12.71
N GLY A 87 1.54 -7.15 -13.10
CA GLY A 87 2.30 -8.34 -13.46
C GLY A 87 3.04 -8.23 -14.80
N SER A 88 2.56 -7.36 -15.71
CA SER A 88 3.20 -7.13 -17.01
C SER A 88 4.35 -6.11 -16.89
N PRO A 89 5.55 -6.39 -17.45
CA PRO A 89 6.67 -5.44 -17.43
C PRO A 89 6.35 -4.09 -18.06
N ARG A 90 5.54 -4.07 -19.13
CA ARG A 90 5.14 -2.83 -19.80
C ARG A 90 4.23 -2.00 -18.90
N ALA A 91 3.14 -2.61 -18.42
CA ALA A 91 2.19 -1.94 -17.54
C ALA A 91 2.85 -1.52 -16.21
N SER A 92 3.85 -2.27 -15.75
CA SER A 92 4.66 -1.91 -14.58
C SER A 92 5.41 -0.59 -14.77
N ARG A 93 6.02 -0.37 -15.93
CA ARG A 93 6.72 0.89 -16.21
C ARG A 93 5.73 2.06 -16.32
N GLU A 94 4.67 1.86 -17.09
CA GLU A 94 3.64 2.88 -17.30
C GLU A 94 3.03 3.32 -15.96
N ILE A 95 2.65 2.38 -15.09
CA ILE A 95 2.04 2.72 -13.80
C ILE A 95 3.02 3.42 -12.85
N VAL A 96 4.28 3.00 -12.83
CA VAL A 96 5.30 3.65 -12.00
C VAL A 96 5.58 5.07 -12.47
N GLU A 97 5.67 5.29 -13.78
CA GLU A 97 5.83 6.62 -14.37
C GLU A 97 4.67 7.53 -13.98
N ALA A 98 3.43 7.08 -14.18
CA ALA A 98 2.24 7.87 -13.88
C ALA A 98 2.09 8.19 -12.37
N GLU A 99 2.28 7.20 -11.49
CA GLU A 99 2.18 7.38 -10.04
C GLU A 99 3.31 8.27 -9.50
N SER A 100 4.55 8.08 -9.98
CA SER A 100 5.67 8.91 -9.57
C SER A 100 5.52 10.37 -10.03
N ALA A 101 5.02 10.59 -11.24
CA ALA A 101 4.71 11.93 -11.74
C ALA A 101 3.62 12.62 -10.89
N ALA A 102 2.56 11.88 -10.53
CA ALA A 102 1.49 12.39 -9.68
C ALA A 102 1.98 12.79 -8.28
N ALA A 103 2.83 11.95 -7.66
CA ALA A 103 3.44 12.26 -6.37
C ALA A 103 4.42 13.45 -6.45
N ALA A 104 5.25 13.50 -7.50
CA ALA A 104 6.21 14.57 -7.72
C ALA A 104 5.52 15.92 -7.92
N ALA A 105 4.42 15.97 -8.67
CA ALA A 105 3.63 17.18 -8.88
C ALA A 105 3.09 17.79 -7.58
N LEU A 106 2.93 16.97 -6.53
CA LEU A 106 2.47 17.40 -5.21
C LEU A 106 3.59 17.54 -4.19
N GLY A 107 4.84 17.23 -4.55
CA GLY A 107 5.97 17.20 -3.63
C GLY A 107 5.76 16.24 -2.45
N ILE A 108 5.15 15.07 -2.69
CA ILE A 108 5.01 14.01 -1.68
C ILE A 108 5.93 12.83 -1.99
N PRO A 109 6.42 12.09 -0.99
CA PRO A 109 7.18 10.87 -1.23
C PRO A 109 6.35 9.82 -1.98
N TYR A 110 7.02 9.04 -2.84
CA TYR A 110 6.45 7.92 -3.58
C TYR A 110 7.19 6.62 -3.27
N VAL A 111 6.44 5.54 -3.04
CA VAL A 111 6.99 4.19 -2.82
C VAL A 111 6.65 3.32 -4.03
N SER A 112 7.58 3.18 -4.96
CA SER A 112 7.41 2.32 -6.15
C SER A 112 7.28 0.84 -5.78
N ILE A 113 6.18 0.19 -6.14
CA ILE A 113 5.98 -1.24 -5.87
C ILE A 113 6.15 -2.07 -7.14
N SER A 114 5.54 -1.65 -8.26
CA SER A 114 5.53 -2.42 -9.51
C SER A 114 6.93 -2.82 -10.01
N ASN A 115 7.90 -1.89 -10.05
CA ASN A 115 9.28 -2.21 -10.47
C ASN A 115 9.95 -3.24 -9.54
N ARG A 116 9.65 -3.16 -8.23
CA ARG A 116 10.17 -4.11 -7.23
C ARG A 116 9.52 -5.48 -7.40
N LEU A 117 8.22 -5.54 -7.70
CA LEU A 117 7.55 -6.79 -8.06
C LEU A 117 8.21 -7.44 -9.28
N GLN A 118 8.48 -6.67 -10.34
CA GLN A 118 9.14 -7.21 -11.54
C GLN A 118 10.53 -7.77 -11.22
N ALA A 119 11.33 -7.06 -10.42
CA ALA A 119 12.62 -7.57 -9.96
C ALA A 119 12.48 -8.84 -9.10
N GLY A 120 11.45 -8.92 -8.26
CA GLY A 120 11.15 -10.11 -7.46
C GLY A 120 10.75 -11.32 -8.30
N MET A 121 9.85 -11.12 -9.28
CA MET A 121 9.43 -12.18 -10.20
C MET A 121 10.60 -12.72 -11.04
N GLN A 122 11.57 -11.88 -11.39
CA GLN A 122 12.80 -12.32 -12.05
C GLN A 122 13.75 -13.08 -11.11
N ALA A 123 13.96 -12.57 -9.90
CA ALA A 123 14.91 -13.13 -8.95
C ALA A 123 14.44 -14.45 -8.31
N ALA A 124 13.12 -14.61 -8.14
CA ALA A 124 12.51 -15.76 -7.49
C ALA A 124 11.15 -16.11 -8.13
N PRO A 125 11.13 -16.62 -9.38
CA PRO A 125 9.90 -16.84 -10.15
C PRO A 125 8.94 -17.87 -9.55
N SER A 126 9.43 -18.74 -8.67
CA SER A 126 8.61 -19.73 -7.95
C SER A 126 7.95 -19.21 -6.68
N SER A 127 8.21 -17.97 -6.28
CA SER A 127 7.60 -17.37 -5.08
C SER A 127 6.15 -16.96 -5.36
N ARG A 128 5.32 -16.87 -4.32
CA ARG A 128 3.90 -16.48 -4.45
C ARG A 128 3.78 -14.96 -4.44
N TRP A 129 4.33 -14.33 -5.47
CA TRP A 129 4.24 -12.87 -5.64
C TRP A 129 2.80 -12.38 -5.82
N LEU A 130 2.00 -13.13 -6.57
CA LEU A 130 0.59 -12.86 -6.79
C LEU A 130 -0.24 -14.02 -6.22
N HIS A 131 -1.47 -13.70 -5.81
CA HIS A 131 -2.48 -14.69 -5.47
C HIS A 131 -2.84 -15.55 -6.70
N ALA A 132 -3.58 -16.65 -6.49
CA ALA A 132 -3.97 -17.58 -7.56
C ALA A 132 -4.82 -16.91 -8.66
N ASP A 133 -5.53 -15.83 -8.34
CA ASP A 133 -6.28 -15.01 -9.31
C ASP A 133 -5.38 -14.12 -10.19
N ARG A 134 -4.08 -14.06 -9.90
CA ARG A 134 -3.06 -13.25 -10.59
C ARG A 134 -3.29 -11.74 -10.56
N MET A 135 -4.17 -11.27 -9.68
CA MET A 135 -4.53 -9.85 -9.54
C MET A 135 -4.22 -9.34 -8.14
N HIS A 136 -4.54 -10.11 -7.09
CA HIS A 136 -4.28 -9.73 -5.71
C HIS A 136 -2.85 -10.06 -5.28
N PRO A 137 -2.32 -9.38 -4.25
CA PRO A 137 -0.94 -9.59 -3.85
C PRO A 137 -0.84 -10.91 -3.10
N GLY A 138 0.15 -11.72 -3.44
CA GLY A 138 0.53 -12.86 -2.60
C GLY A 138 1.35 -12.40 -1.39
N HIS A 139 1.63 -13.31 -0.46
CA HIS A 139 2.30 -12.98 0.80
C HIS A 139 3.67 -12.29 0.58
N GLU A 140 4.42 -12.71 -0.43
CA GLU A 140 5.74 -12.20 -0.75
C GLU A 140 5.70 -10.76 -1.28
N LEU A 141 4.65 -10.40 -2.05
CA LEU A 141 4.43 -9.02 -2.46
C LEU A 141 3.97 -8.14 -1.30
N VAL A 142 3.07 -8.64 -0.43
CA VAL A 142 2.67 -7.92 0.80
C VAL A 142 3.90 -7.63 1.67
N LEU A 143 4.81 -8.59 1.82
CA LEU A 143 6.06 -8.38 2.57
C LEU A 143 6.95 -7.33 1.91
N LEU A 144 7.09 -7.38 0.58
CA LEU A 144 7.89 -6.44 -0.19
C LEU A 144 7.35 -5.01 -0.07
N GLU A 145 6.04 -4.83 -0.16
CA GLU A 145 5.36 -3.53 0.06
C GLU A 145 5.65 -3.00 1.46
N ALA A 146 5.47 -3.84 2.50
CA ALA A 146 5.72 -3.45 3.88
C ALA A 146 7.18 -3.05 4.13
N ILE A 147 8.15 -3.76 3.53
CA ILE A 147 9.57 -3.43 3.65
C ILE A 147 9.92 -2.15 2.89
N ALA A 148 9.40 -1.98 1.67
CA ALA A 148 9.62 -0.77 0.88
C ALA A 148 9.06 0.46 1.60
N LEU A 149 7.84 0.36 2.14
CA LEU A 149 7.23 1.41 2.94
C LEU A 149 8.03 1.69 4.22
N TYR A 150 8.44 0.65 4.97
CA TYR A 150 9.25 0.82 6.18
C TYR A 150 10.53 1.62 5.89
N ARG A 151 11.23 1.29 4.80
CA ARG A 151 12.46 1.99 4.41
C ARG A 151 12.19 3.46 4.10
N THR A 152 11.12 3.77 3.39
CA THR A 152 10.75 5.16 3.09
C THR A 152 10.35 5.93 4.35
N LEU A 153 9.65 5.29 5.28
CA LEU A 153 9.21 5.94 6.52
C LEU A 153 10.35 6.22 7.49
N PHE A 154 11.31 5.30 7.62
CA PHE A 154 12.32 5.33 8.67
C PHE A 154 13.76 5.54 8.19
N GLY A 155 14.00 5.56 6.87
CA GLY A 155 15.35 5.72 6.29
C GLY A 155 16.29 4.54 6.56
N GLU A 156 15.80 3.43 7.10
CA GLU A 156 16.59 2.27 7.50
C GLU A 156 15.91 0.95 7.07
N SER A 157 16.66 -0.13 7.06
CA SER A 157 16.09 -1.46 6.78
C SER A 157 15.53 -2.10 8.06
N PRO A 158 14.40 -2.83 7.98
CA PRO A 158 13.98 -3.68 9.08
C PRO A 158 14.97 -4.83 9.30
N LYS A 159 14.89 -5.49 10.46
CA LYS A 159 15.73 -6.66 10.76
C LYS A 159 15.50 -7.78 9.74
N ASN A 160 16.58 -8.49 9.39
CA ASN A 160 16.59 -9.56 8.38
C ASN A 160 16.23 -10.96 8.93
N GLY A 161 15.63 -11.03 10.12
CA GLY A 161 15.18 -12.27 10.76
C GLY A 161 13.77 -12.65 10.35
N ALA A 162 13.31 -13.83 10.79
CA ALA A 162 11.92 -14.24 10.59
C ALA A 162 10.97 -13.20 11.21
N LEU A 163 9.88 -12.91 10.50
CA LEU A 163 8.90 -11.91 10.91
C LEU A 163 7.58 -12.60 11.20
N ARG A 164 7.13 -12.49 12.45
CA ARG A 164 5.76 -12.89 12.83
C ARG A 164 4.86 -11.66 12.84
N VAL A 165 3.86 -11.67 11.97
CA VAL A 165 2.76 -10.71 11.97
C VAL A 165 1.65 -11.25 12.86
N LEU A 166 1.28 -10.47 13.87
CA LEU A 166 0.13 -10.72 14.74
C LEU A 166 -0.98 -9.75 14.34
N ALA A 167 -1.70 -10.07 13.28
CA ALA A 167 -2.84 -9.33 12.78
C ALA A 167 -3.67 -10.26 11.89
N PRO A 168 -4.98 -10.01 11.74
CA PRO A 168 -5.77 -10.66 10.71
C PRO A 168 -5.14 -10.43 9.33
N MET A 169 -4.91 -11.52 8.59
CA MET A 169 -4.53 -11.46 7.18
C MET A 169 -5.76 -11.79 6.36
N HIS A 170 -6.29 -10.81 5.64
CA HIS A 170 -7.50 -10.97 4.84
C HIS A 170 -7.16 -11.54 3.47
N GLU A 171 -7.91 -12.56 3.09
CA GLU A 171 -7.89 -13.09 1.73
C GLU A 171 -8.66 -12.16 0.78
N PRO A 172 -8.43 -12.25 -0.54
CA PRO A 172 -9.10 -11.41 -1.53
C PRO A 172 -10.63 -11.42 -1.49
N ASP A 173 -11.24 -12.50 -1.00
CA ASP A 173 -12.68 -12.66 -0.86
C ASP A 173 -13.22 -12.17 0.50
N ALA A 174 -12.40 -11.50 1.31
CA ALA A 174 -12.87 -10.92 2.57
C ALA A 174 -13.89 -9.81 2.33
N HIS A 175 -15.06 -9.96 2.94
CA HIS A 175 -16.14 -8.96 2.88
C HIS A 175 -16.11 -8.10 4.14
N PHE A 176 -16.09 -6.77 3.97
CA PHE A 176 -16.16 -5.81 5.07
C PHE A 176 -17.58 -5.22 5.14
N PRO A 177 -18.34 -5.41 6.24
CA PRO A 177 -19.69 -4.86 6.38
C PRO A 177 -19.71 -3.33 6.24
N ALA A 178 -20.76 -2.75 5.66
CA ALA A 178 -20.82 -1.30 5.41
C ALA A 178 -20.65 -0.43 6.67
N ALA A 179 -21.17 -0.88 7.82
CA ALA A 179 -21.02 -0.21 9.12
C ALA A 179 -19.57 -0.22 9.66
N VAL A 180 -18.73 -1.12 9.15
CA VAL A 180 -17.29 -1.22 9.49
C VAL A 180 -16.48 -0.25 8.62
N VAL A 181 -17.01 0.15 7.46
CA VAL A 181 -16.29 1.00 6.47
C VAL A 181 -16.35 2.49 6.82
N SER A 182 -17.24 2.93 7.73
CA SER A 182 -17.49 4.36 8.01
C SER A 182 -16.54 4.99 9.04
N ASP A 183 -16.01 4.23 10.00
CA ASP A 183 -15.46 4.79 11.24
C ASP A 183 -14.12 4.17 11.66
N THR A 184 -13.07 4.24 10.83
CA THR A 184 -11.71 3.76 11.19
C THR A 184 -11.68 2.31 11.65
N PHE A 185 -11.54 1.34 10.74
CA PHE A 185 -11.54 -0.07 11.15
C PHE A 185 -10.18 -0.76 10.98
N LEU A 186 -9.67 -1.27 12.11
CA LEU A 186 -8.98 -2.55 12.17
C LEU A 186 -10.06 -3.65 12.04
N PRO A 187 -10.20 -4.33 10.90
CA PRO A 187 -11.29 -5.26 10.57
C PRO A 187 -11.67 -6.25 11.68
N ASP A 188 -12.97 -6.59 11.74
CA ASP A 188 -13.59 -7.47 12.73
C ASP A 188 -12.76 -8.77 12.94
N PRO A 189 -12.37 -9.12 14.18
CA PRO A 189 -11.63 -10.35 14.50
C PRO A 189 -12.37 -11.66 14.16
N ALA A 190 -13.64 -11.60 13.75
CA ALA A 190 -14.42 -12.72 13.20
C ALA A 190 -14.21 -12.96 11.69
N THR A 191 -13.53 -12.06 10.98
CA THR A 191 -13.19 -12.25 9.57
C THR A 191 -12.32 -13.49 9.36
N ARG A 192 -12.64 -14.26 8.31
CA ARG A 192 -11.91 -15.48 7.92
C ARG A 192 -10.47 -15.13 7.54
N GLY A 193 -9.53 -15.96 7.98
CA GLY A 193 -8.11 -15.83 7.69
C GLY A 193 -7.24 -16.17 8.89
N PRO A 194 -5.95 -16.50 8.69
CA PRO A 194 -5.03 -16.70 9.80
C PRO A 194 -4.84 -15.39 10.57
N ARG A 195 -4.99 -15.43 11.90
CA ARG A 195 -4.76 -14.29 12.81
C ARG A 195 -3.29 -13.94 13.01
N SER A 196 -2.41 -14.73 12.40
CA SER A 196 -1.00 -14.46 12.34
C SER A 196 -0.38 -15.15 11.14
N TYR A 197 0.62 -14.51 10.55
CA TYR A 197 1.44 -15.11 9.52
C TYR A 197 2.91 -15.00 9.93
N THR A 198 3.71 -16.04 9.63
CA THR A 198 5.15 -16.01 9.88
C THR A 198 5.87 -16.05 8.54
N TYR A 199 6.56 -14.96 8.22
CA TYR A 199 7.51 -14.90 7.12
C TYR A 199 8.83 -15.52 7.57
N PRO A 200 9.29 -16.63 6.94
CA PRO A 200 10.61 -17.19 7.17
C PRO A 200 11.72 -16.16 6.91
N ALA A 201 12.85 -16.29 7.61
CA ALA A 201 13.98 -15.37 7.45
C ALA A 201 14.52 -15.32 6.01
N ALA A 202 14.39 -16.40 5.25
CA ALA A 202 14.78 -16.45 3.84
C ALA A 202 13.91 -15.52 2.98
N GLU A 203 12.59 -15.52 3.17
CA GLU A 203 11.66 -14.62 2.47
C GLU A 203 11.90 -13.16 2.86
N VAL A 204 12.13 -12.88 4.14
CA VAL A 204 12.48 -11.53 4.61
C VAL A 204 13.78 -11.04 3.98
N ARG A 205 14.82 -11.87 3.90
CA ARG A 205 16.08 -11.51 3.23
C ARG A 205 15.90 -11.26 1.74
N LEU A 206 15.09 -12.08 1.06
CA LEU A 206 14.78 -11.89 -0.36
C LEU A 206 14.08 -10.55 -0.59
N ALA A 207 13.02 -10.27 0.17
CA ALA A 207 12.27 -9.02 0.05
C ALA A 207 13.14 -7.80 0.42
N LEU A 208 14.01 -7.89 1.43
CA LEU A 208 15.02 -6.86 1.74
C LEU A 208 15.97 -6.61 0.58
N ALA A 209 16.48 -7.68 -0.04
CA ALA A 209 17.41 -7.58 -1.17
C ALA A 209 16.75 -6.92 -2.38
N ILE A 210 15.47 -7.21 -2.65
CA ILE A 210 14.70 -6.59 -3.73
C ILE A 210 14.37 -5.14 -3.40
N ALA A 211 13.87 -4.84 -2.20
CA ALA A 211 13.51 -3.49 -1.79
C ALA A 211 14.70 -2.52 -1.74
N GLY A 212 15.89 -3.05 -1.46
CA GLY A 212 17.16 -2.32 -1.44
C GLY A 212 17.75 -2.00 -2.81
N ARG A 213 17.26 -2.61 -3.89
CA ARG A 213 17.60 -2.18 -5.24
C ARG A 213 16.92 -0.84 -5.50
N ASN A 214 17.66 0.13 -6.03
CA ASN A 214 17.02 1.31 -6.58
C ASN A 214 16.08 0.84 -7.69
N PRO A 215 14.78 1.15 -7.63
CA PRO A 215 13.95 1.05 -8.81
C PRO A 215 14.44 2.17 -9.71
N ASP A 216 15.20 1.83 -10.74
CA ASP A 216 15.62 2.79 -11.77
C ASP A 216 14.43 3.64 -12.24
#